data_AF-A0A6L5ZCQ1-F1
#
_entry.id   AF-A0A6L5ZCQ1-F1
#
_cell.length_a   1.000
_cell.length_b   1.000
_cell.length_c   1.000
_cell.angle_alpha   90.00
_cell.angle_beta   90.00
_cell.angle_gamma   90.00
#
_symmetry.space_group_name_H-M   'P 1'
#
loop_
_entity.id
_entity.type
_entity.pdbx_description
1 polymer ?
#
loop_
_entity_poly.entity_id
_entity_poly.type
_entity_poly.pdbx_seq_one_letter_code
_entity_poly.pdbx_strand_id
1 'polypeptide(L)'
;MALTSPELQALEEQVPRDIARTVTRGDRIFRTLCASAAAVSLFIIGGTALFLAIKAVPALQKAGLLSFFTTSVWNPTVGDFGVLGLLIGTIIIATVSLIVAVPLAIGLALFINEYSPARIRRVLTSSVDLLAAMP
;
A
#
# COMPACT_ATOMS: atom_id res chain seq x y z
N MET A 1 -35.40 -2.33 -39.10
CA MET A 1 -35.46 -3.35 -38.04
C MET A 1 -36.02 -2.65 -36.81
N ALA A 2 -37.34 -2.47 -36.78
CA ALA A 2 -38.04 -1.76 -35.71
C ALA A 2 -38.34 -2.77 -34.59
N LEU A 3 -37.93 -2.44 -33.37
CA LEU A 3 -38.15 -3.26 -32.17
C LEU A 3 -39.64 -3.59 -32.07
N THR A 4 -39.94 -4.86 -31.88
CA THR A 4 -41.34 -5.33 -31.82
C THR A 4 -41.97 -4.86 -30.51
N SER A 5 -43.27 -4.53 -30.52
CA SER A 5 -44.04 -4.12 -29.33
C SER A 5 -43.79 -4.95 -28.05
N PRO A 6 -43.60 -6.29 -28.09
CA PRO A 6 -43.22 -7.06 -26.89
C PRO A 6 -41.83 -6.72 -26.32
N GLU A 7 -40.86 -6.27 -27.13
CA GLU A 7 -39.53 -5.87 -26.63
C GLU A 7 -39.58 -4.54 -25.87
N LEU A 8 -40.48 -3.63 -26.24
CA LEU A 8 -40.66 -2.37 -25.50
C LEU A 8 -41.31 -2.61 -24.13
N GLN A 9 -42.25 -3.56 -24.03
CA GLN A 9 -42.87 -3.95 -22.76
C GLN A 9 -41.86 -4.61 -21.80
N ALA A 10 -40.94 -5.42 -22.35
CA ALA A 10 -39.88 -6.05 -21.57
C ALA A 10 -38.85 -5.05 -21.00
N LEU A 11 -38.74 -3.85 -21.60
CA LEU A 11 -37.88 -2.76 -21.10
C LEU A 11 -38.60 -1.86 -20.09
N GLU A 12 -39.92 -1.66 -20.22
CA GLU A 12 -40.73 -0.92 -19.24
C GLU A 12 -40.90 -1.69 -17.91
N GLU A 13 -40.90 -3.02 -17.95
CA GLU A 13 -40.99 -3.86 -16.75
C GLU A 13 -39.67 -3.96 -15.97
N GLN A 14 -38.56 -3.51 -16.56
CA GLN A 14 -37.27 -3.38 -15.85
C GLN A 14 -37.23 -2.10 -15.00
N VAL A 15 -38.21 -1.93 -14.12
CA VAL A 15 -38.11 -0.98 -13.01
C VAL A 15 -36.94 -1.44 -12.13
N PRO A 16 -35.94 -0.58 -11.85
CA PRO A 16 -34.82 -0.93 -10.99
C PRO A 16 -35.38 -1.49 -9.68
N ARG A 17 -35.11 -2.77 -9.42
CA ARG A 17 -35.57 -3.44 -8.20
C ARG A 17 -34.83 -2.79 -7.04
N ASP A 18 -35.51 -1.94 -6.28
CA ASP A 18 -34.93 -1.23 -5.15
C ASP A 18 -34.64 -2.24 -4.03
N ILE A 19 -33.40 -2.73 -4.00
CA ILE A 19 -32.96 -3.72 -3.02
C ILE A 19 -32.75 -2.97 -1.71
N ALA A 20 -33.80 -2.87 -0.90
CA ALA A 20 -33.74 -2.28 0.43
C ALA A 20 -32.74 -3.06 1.30
N ARG A 21 -31.49 -2.56 1.37
CA ARG A 21 -30.40 -3.17 2.11
C ARG A 21 -30.63 -2.93 3.60
N THR A 22 -31.25 -3.89 4.28
CA THR A 22 -31.43 -3.81 5.73
C THR A 22 -30.07 -4.07 6.41
N VAL A 23 -29.61 -3.10 7.20
CA VAL A 23 -28.33 -3.19 7.91
C VAL A 23 -28.50 -4.15 9.08
N THR A 24 -28.04 -5.39 8.91
CA THR A 24 -28.08 -6.42 9.96
C THR A 24 -27.09 -6.10 11.09
N ARG A 25 -27.34 -6.59 12.31
CA ARG A 25 -26.40 -6.44 13.44
C ARG A 25 -24.97 -6.89 13.12
N GLY A 26 -24.82 -7.97 12.35
CA GLY A 26 -23.51 -8.45 11.89
C GLY A 26 -22.77 -7.46 11.01
N ASP A 27 -23.47 -6.76 10.10
CA ASP A 27 -22.89 -5.73 9.23
C ASP A 27 -22.41 -4.53 10.06
N ARG A 28 -23.17 -4.15 11.10
CA ARG A 28 -22.74 -3.10 12.03
C ARG A 28 -21.47 -3.48 12.80
N ILE A 29 -21.41 -4.70 13.35
CA ILE A 29 -20.23 -5.19 14.09
C ILE A 29 -19.00 -5.25 13.18
N PHE A 30 -19.15 -5.83 11.99
CA PHE A 30 -18.08 -5.94 11.01
C PHE A 30 -17.56 -4.54 10.63
N ARG A 31 -18.46 -3.62 10.29
CA ARG A 31 -18.10 -2.24 9.94
C ARG A 31 -17.36 -1.54 11.09
N THR A 32 -17.82 -1.67 12.33
CA THR A 32 -17.13 -1.07 13.47
C THR A 32 -15.76 -1.68 13.72
N LEU A 33 -15.61 -2.99 13.54
CA LEU A 33 -14.34 -3.68 13.73
C LEU A 33 -13.32 -3.22 12.69
N CYS A 34 -13.68 -3.26 11.40
CA CYS A 34 -12.82 -2.79 10.32
C CYS A 34 -12.45 -1.30 10.48
N ALA A 35 -13.42 -0.45 10.81
CA ALA A 35 -13.18 0.97 11.04
C ALA A 35 -12.25 1.21 12.25
N SER A 36 -12.43 0.45 13.34
CA SER A 36 -11.57 0.55 14.51
C SER A 36 -10.13 0.08 14.21
N ALA A 37 -9.97 -1.00 13.45
CA ALA A 37 -8.66 -1.50 13.05
C ALA A 37 -7.91 -0.48 12.18
N ALA A 38 -8.62 0.12 11.21
CA ALA A 38 -8.06 1.20 10.38
C ALA A 38 -7.71 2.44 11.23
N ALA A 39 -8.58 2.84 12.17
CA ALA A 39 -8.32 3.97 13.06
C ALA A 39 -7.12 3.73 13.97
N VAL A 40 -6.97 2.52 14.53
CA VAL A 40 -5.81 2.14 15.35
C VAL A 40 -4.53 2.13 14.52
N SER A 41 -4.55 1.56 13.31
CA SER A 41 -3.41 1.59 12.39
C SER A 41 -2.98 3.02 12.08
N LEU A 42 -3.94 3.88 11.70
CA LEU A 42 -3.68 5.30 11.43
C LEU A 42 -3.13 6.02 12.66
N PHE A 43 -3.67 5.72 13.85
CA PHE A 43 -3.19 6.28 15.11
C PHE A 43 -1.75 5.86 15.41
N ILE A 44 -1.40 4.59 15.18
CA ILE A 44 -0.04 4.10 15.38
C ILE A 44 0.92 4.76 14.39
N ILE A 45 0.60 4.79 13.09
CA ILE A 45 1.44 5.41 12.05
C ILE A 45 1.59 6.92 12.30
N GLY A 46 0.50 7.61 12.63
CA GLY A 46 0.55 9.03 12.98
C GLY A 46 1.33 9.29 14.27
N GLY A 47 1.16 8.42 15.27
CA GLY A 47 1.87 8.49 16.54
C GLY A 47 3.37 8.26 16.37
N THR A 48 3.79 7.29 15.57
CA THR A 48 5.21 7.05 15.27
C THR A 48 5.81 8.19 14.45
N ALA A 49 5.09 8.70 13.44
CA ALA A 49 5.53 9.87 12.68
C ALA A 49 5.74 11.10 13.58
N LEU A 50 4.78 11.40 14.46
CA LEU A 50 4.87 12.50 15.41
C LEU A 50 6.01 12.29 16.41
N PHE A 51 6.14 11.07 16.95
CA PHE A 51 7.21 10.72 17.88
C PHE A 51 8.60 10.89 17.23
N LEU A 52 8.79 10.42 16.00
CA LEU A 52 10.02 10.61 15.24
C LEU A 52 10.28 12.09 14.97
N ALA A 53 9.26 12.86 14.58
CA ALA A 53 9.40 14.29 14.34
C ALA A 53 9.90 15.04 15.59
N ILE A 54 9.33 14.76 16.77
CA ILE A 54 9.76 15.37 18.03
C ILE A 54 11.20 14.95 18.37
N LYS A 55 11.54 13.68 18.18
CA LYS A 55 12.90 13.16 18.45
C LYS A 55 13.96 13.66 17.47
N ALA A 56 13.58 14.02 16.25
CA ALA A 56 14.48 14.56 15.24
C ALA A 56 14.93 16.01 15.54
N VAL A 57 14.09 16.82 16.22
CA VAL A 57 14.38 18.22 16.54
C VAL A 57 15.75 18.43 17.22
N PRO A 58 16.08 17.76 18.35
CA PRO A 58 17.37 17.97 19.02
C PRO A 58 18.57 17.55 18.17
N ALA A 59 18.42 16.55 17.29
CA ALA A 59 19.47 16.14 16.37
C ALA A 59 19.70 17.20 15.27
N LEU A 60 18.62 17.75 14.71
CA LEU A 60 18.68 18.82 13.71
C LEU A 60 19.23 20.12 14.29
N GLN A 61 18.89 20.45 15.54
CA GLN A 61 19.44 21.62 16.23
C GLN A 61 20.95 21.50 16.48
N LYS A 62 21.44 20.30 16.79
CA LYS A 62 22.89 20.06 16.99
C LYS A 62 23.68 20.09 15.69
N ALA A 63 23.16 19.50 14.62
CA ALA A 63 23.85 19.46 13.33
C ALA A 63 23.73 20.78 12.54
N GLY A 64 22.63 21.51 12.70
CA GLY A 64 22.28 22.63 11.83
C GLY A 64 21.73 22.16 10.48
N LEU A 65 20.68 22.82 9.98
CA LEU A 65 19.94 22.36 8.79
C LEU A 65 20.83 22.23 7.55
N LEU A 66 21.72 23.19 7.29
CA LEU A 66 22.61 23.14 6.12
C LEU A 66 23.63 22.00 6.21
N SER A 67 24.29 21.82 7.36
CA SER A 67 25.27 20.74 7.54
C SER A 67 24.59 19.37 7.51
N PHE A 68 23.37 19.25 8.03
CA PHE A 68 22.63 17.99 8.01
C PHE A 68 22.42 17.44 6.60
N PHE A 69 22.08 18.29 5.62
CA PHE A 69 21.86 17.87 4.23
C PHE A 69 23.14 17.77 3.39
N THR A 70 24.23 18.41 3.79
CA THR A 70 25.49 18.43 3.00
C THR A 70 26.53 17.45 3.50
N THR A 71 26.51 17.11 4.79
CA THR A 71 27.46 16.17 5.39
C THR A 71 27.04 14.72 5.09
N SER A 72 28.01 13.90 4.67
CA SER A 72 27.80 12.47 4.42
C SER A 72 28.12 11.58 5.64
N VAL A 73 28.83 12.12 6.63
CA VAL A 73 29.24 11.41 7.85
C VAL A 73 28.08 11.38 8.84
N TRP A 74 27.77 10.17 9.33
CA TRP A 74 26.85 9.95 10.43
C TRP A 74 27.64 9.43 11.65
N ASN A 75 27.95 10.32 12.59
CA ASN A 75 28.66 9.98 13.83
C ASN A 75 27.95 10.58 15.06
N PRO A 76 27.02 9.83 15.67
CA PRO A 76 26.27 10.26 16.84
C PRO A 76 27.14 10.56 18.07
N THR A 77 28.33 9.96 18.15
CA THR A 77 29.24 10.06 19.32
C THR A 77 29.88 11.44 19.42
N VAL A 78 30.20 12.04 18.27
CA VAL A 78 30.81 13.39 18.19
C VAL A 78 29.80 14.48 17.84
N GLY A 79 28.54 14.11 17.59
CA GLY A 79 27.46 15.04 17.30
C GLY A 79 27.28 15.40 15.82
N ASP A 80 27.95 14.67 14.92
CA ASP A 80 27.81 14.86 13.47
C ASP A 80 26.64 14.04 12.94
N PHE A 81 25.58 14.73 12.51
CA PHE A 81 24.41 14.09 11.90
C PHE A 81 24.29 14.55 10.45
N GLY A 82 24.81 13.76 9.50
CA GLY A 82 24.70 14.00 8.07
C GLY A 82 23.81 12.96 7.37
N VAL A 83 22.80 13.41 6.61
CA VAL A 83 21.84 12.52 5.93
C VAL A 83 22.23 12.19 4.49
N LEU A 84 23.17 12.92 3.90
CA LEU A 84 23.49 12.79 2.48
C LEU A 84 23.95 11.38 2.10
N GLY A 85 24.79 10.77 2.94
CA GLY A 85 25.25 9.39 2.73
C GLY A 85 24.11 8.38 2.78
N LEU A 86 23.15 8.58 3.70
CA LEU A 86 21.96 7.74 3.84
C LEU A 86 21.02 7.89 2.63
N LEU A 87 20.82 9.12 2.13
CA LEU A 87 20.01 9.38 0.95
C LEU A 87 20.59 8.72 -0.30
N ILE A 88 21.88 8.93 -0.56
CA ILE A 88 22.56 8.33 -1.71
C ILE A 88 22.55 6.81 -1.59
N GLY A 89 22.83 6.25 -0.41
CA GLY A 89 22.74 4.82 -0.15
C GLY A 89 21.34 4.25 -0.46
N THR A 90 20.29 4.95 -0.01
CA THR A 90 18.89 4.54 -0.28
C THR A 90 18.59 4.54 -1.78
N ILE A 91 19.02 5.57 -2.52
CA ILE A 91 18.82 5.65 -3.98
C ILE A 91 19.55 4.53 -4.71
N ILE A 92 20.81 4.27 -4.33
CA ILE A 92 21.60 3.18 -4.93
C ILE A 92 20.94 1.83 -4.68
N ILE A 93 20.56 1.56 -3.42
CA ILE A 93 19.89 0.31 -3.04
C ILE A 93 18.56 0.18 -3.79
N ALA A 94 17.74 1.22 -3.84
CA ALA A 94 16.47 1.20 -4.55
C ALA A 94 16.66 0.94 -6.06
N THR A 95 17.66 1.58 -6.67
CA THR A 95 17.97 1.42 -8.10
C THR A 95 18.41 0.00 -8.42
N VAL A 96 19.38 -0.53 -7.66
CA VAL A 96 19.84 -1.92 -7.82
C VAL A 96 18.70 -2.91 -7.58
N SER A 97 17.88 -2.65 -6.56
CA SER A 97 16.70 -3.47 -6.25
C SER A 97 15.72 -3.49 -7.41
N LEU A 98 15.41 -2.34 -8.03
CA LEU A 98 14.51 -2.27 -9.18
C LEU A 98 15.07 -3.00 -10.40
N ILE A 99 16.37 -2.85 -10.69
CA ILE A 99 17.04 -3.52 -11.81
C ILE A 99 16.87 -5.05 -11.71
N VAL A 100 16.90 -5.60 -10.50
CA VAL A 100 16.75 -7.06 -10.27
C VAL A 100 15.28 -7.47 -10.10
N ALA A 101 14.50 -6.72 -9.33
CA ALA A 101 13.13 -7.06 -8.98
C ALA A 101 12.17 -6.96 -10.17
N VAL A 102 12.34 -5.95 -11.05
CA VAL A 102 11.46 -5.74 -12.21
C VAL A 102 11.50 -6.93 -13.19
N PRO A 103 12.66 -7.39 -13.70
CA PRO A 103 12.69 -8.54 -14.62
C PRO A 103 12.19 -9.82 -13.95
N LEU A 104 12.48 -10.02 -12.67
CA LEU A 104 11.95 -11.16 -11.91
C LEU A 104 10.43 -11.11 -11.75
N ALA A 105 9.87 -9.93 -11.46
CA ALA A 105 8.42 -9.75 -11.33
C ALA A 105 7.71 -10.03 -12.66
N ILE A 106 8.25 -9.56 -13.79
CA ILE A 106 7.73 -9.84 -15.12
C ILE A 106 7.81 -11.35 -15.42
N GLY A 107 8.95 -11.98 -15.14
CA GLY A 107 9.12 -13.42 -15.33
C GLY A 107 8.14 -14.25 -14.50
N LEU A 108 7.93 -13.86 -13.23
CA LEU A 108 6.97 -14.51 -12.34
C LEU A 108 5.53 -14.33 -12.85
N ALA A 109 5.16 -13.13 -13.31
CA ALA A 109 3.83 -12.85 -13.85
C ALA A 109 3.54 -13.71 -15.10
N LEU A 110 4.50 -13.78 -16.03
CA LEU A 110 4.39 -14.61 -17.24
C LEU A 110 4.28 -16.10 -16.88
N PHE A 111 5.10 -16.59 -15.94
CA PHE A 111 5.01 -17.97 -15.49
C PHE A 111 3.64 -18.31 -14.89
N ILE A 112 3.12 -17.45 -14.01
CA ILE A 112 1.81 -17.64 -13.37
C ILE A 112 0.67 -17.64 -14.40
N ASN A 113 0.74 -16.78 -15.42
CA ASN A 113 -0.33 -16.63 -16.40
C ASN A 113 -0.29 -17.69 -17.52
N GLU A 114 0.88 -17.92 -18.09
CA GLU A 114 1.03 -18.71 -19.32
C GLU A 114 1.46 -20.16 -19.07
N TYR A 115 2.26 -20.41 -18.04
CA TYR A 115 2.93 -21.71 -17.85
C TYR A 115 2.45 -22.51 -16.64
N SER A 116 1.80 -21.86 -15.66
CA SER A 116 1.45 -22.51 -14.40
C SER A 116 0.20 -23.41 -14.51
N PRO A 117 0.24 -24.66 -14.01
CA PRO A 117 -0.95 -25.51 -13.91
C PRO A 117 -1.98 -24.91 -12.94
N ALA A 118 -3.27 -25.21 -13.17
CA ALA A 118 -4.40 -24.54 -12.51
C ALA A 118 -4.37 -24.55 -10.97
N ARG A 119 -3.82 -25.61 -10.35
CA ARG A 119 -3.70 -25.70 -8.88
C ARG A 119 -2.61 -24.79 -8.31
N ILE A 120 -1.45 -24.73 -8.97
CA ILE A 120 -0.30 -23.93 -8.52
C ILE A 120 -0.58 -22.44 -8.74
N ARG A 121 -1.24 -22.08 -9.85
CA ARG A 121 -1.59 -20.69 -10.16
C ARG A 121 -2.37 -20.03 -9.02
N ARG A 122 -3.38 -20.72 -8.49
CA ARG A 122 -4.21 -20.20 -7.38
C ARG A 122 -3.37 -19.90 -6.13
N VAL A 123 -2.44 -20.80 -5.79
CA VAL A 123 -1.57 -20.62 -4.61
C VAL A 123 -0.60 -19.47 -4.83
N LEU A 124 0.08 -19.42 -5.99
CA LEU A 124 1.04 -18.36 -6.29
C LEU A 124 0.38 -16.97 -6.33
N THR A 125 -0.77 -16.83 -6.99
CA THR A 125 -1.52 -15.57 -7.01
C THR A 125 -1.93 -15.17 -5.59
N SER A 126 -2.47 -16.10 -4.80
CA SER A 126 -2.86 -15.80 -3.41
C SER A 126 -1.66 -15.35 -2.57
N SER A 127 -0.48 -15.97 -2.74
CA SER A 127 0.73 -15.55 -2.03
C SER A 127 1.19 -14.15 -2.41
N VAL A 128 1.12 -13.79 -3.70
CA VAL A 128 1.45 -12.44 -4.17
C VAL A 128 0.46 -11.41 -3.62
N ASP A 129 -0.84 -11.72 -3.67
CA ASP A 129 -1.88 -10.84 -3.14
C ASP A 129 -1.75 -10.64 -1.62
N LEU A 130 -1.40 -11.70 -0.88
CA LEU A 130 -1.13 -11.61 0.56
C LEU A 130 0.12 -10.79 0.85
N LEU A 131 1.19 -10.92 0.05
CA LEU A 131 2.39 -10.09 0.19
C LEU A 131 2.08 -8.61 -0.04
N ALA A 132 1.21 -8.30 -0.99
CA ALA A 132 0.76 -6.93 -1.25
C ALA A 132 -0.16 -6.37 -0.15
N ALA A 133 -0.81 -7.23 0.62
CA ALA A 133 -1.72 -6.85 1.71
C ALA A 133 -1.02 -6.63 3.07
N MET A 134 0.26 -6.99 3.21
CA MET A 134 1.01 -6.77 4.46
C MET A 134 1.23 -5.26 4.69
N PRO A 135 0.83 -4.72 5.86
CA PRO A 135 1.00 -3.32 6.21
C PRO A 135 2.46 -2.93 6.51
#